data_AF-A0A7S0C8M5-F1
#
_entry.id   AF-A0A7S0C8M5-F1
#
_cell.length_a   1.000
_cell.length_b   1.000
_cell.length_c   1.000
_cell.angle_alpha   90.00
_cell.angle_beta   90.00
_cell.angle_gamma   90.00
#
_symmetry.space_group_name_H-M   'P 1'
#
loop_
_entity.id
_entity.type
_entity.pdbx_description
1 polymer ?
#
loop_
_entity_poly.entity_id
_entity_poly.type
_entity_poly.pdbx_seq_one_letter_code
_entity_poly.pdbx_strand_id
1 'polypeptide(L)'
;NTYNLYFRRIINFIMKISFTATALLSILGATTAFTTTGYGKASTTALHASGVERNPNFAKLAGGYLFPEIGRRRTAYLEANPEMADRLVSLGIGDTTQPIPDHILSGLINGATQLGTKEGYSGYGDGEGMADLRTKIASELYNNLIATDEVFVSDG
;
A
#
# COMPACT_ATOMS: atom_id res chain seq x y z
N ASN A 1 -35.12 8.13 9.70
CA ASN A 1 -34.72 7.11 8.71
C ASN A 1 -34.25 7.81 7.43
N THR A 2 -33.21 8.62 7.55
CA THR A 2 -32.82 9.65 6.56
C THR A 2 -31.45 9.33 5.93
N TYR A 3 -30.59 8.62 6.68
CA TYR A 3 -29.29 8.12 6.22
C TYR A 3 -29.39 7.08 5.10
N ASN A 4 -30.43 6.25 5.12
CA ASN A 4 -30.66 5.23 4.09
C ASN A 4 -31.05 5.84 2.73
N LEU A 5 -31.66 7.04 2.74
CA LEU A 5 -32.09 7.74 1.53
C LEU A 5 -30.91 8.43 0.81
N TYR A 6 -29.92 8.92 1.57
CA TYR A 6 -28.68 9.49 1.01
C TYR A 6 -27.80 8.40 0.40
N PHE A 7 -27.66 7.26 1.07
CA PHE A 7 -26.86 6.14 0.57
C PHE A 7 -27.43 5.58 -0.75
N ARG A 8 -28.76 5.43 -0.84
CA ARG A 8 -29.43 5.03 -2.08
C ARG A 8 -29.31 6.06 -3.22
N ARG A 9 -29.22 7.35 -2.92
CA ARG A 9 -29.01 8.40 -3.93
C ARG A 9 -27.59 8.40 -4.48
N ILE A 10 -26.59 8.16 -3.64
CA ILE A 10 -25.18 8.08 -4.04
C ILE A 10 -24.93 6.83 -4.90
N ILE A 11 -25.47 5.67 -4.52
CA ILE A 11 -25.33 4.44 -5.34
C ILE A 11 -25.99 4.61 -6.72
N ASN A 12 -27.17 5.23 -6.80
CA ASN A 12 -27.83 5.49 -8.08
C ASN A 12 -27.10 6.53 -8.94
N PHE A 13 -26.40 7.48 -8.33
CA PHE A 13 -25.55 8.45 -9.04
C PHE A 13 -24.31 7.78 -9.64
N ILE A 14 -23.66 6.91 -8.86
CA ILE A 14 -22.49 6.13 -9.32
C ILE A 14 -22.89 5.17 -10.46
N MET A 15 -24.05 4.50 -10.37
CA MET A 15 -24.52 3.63 -11.46
C MET A 15 -24.90 4.39 -12.74
N LYS A 16 -25.48 5.59 -12.65
CA LYS A 16 -25.84 6.39 -13.84
C LYS A 16 -24.63 6.88 -14.62
N ILE A 17 -23.54 7.23 -13.93
CA ILE A 17 -22.29 7.66 -14.57
C ILE A 17 -21.65 6.51 -15.36
N SER A 18 -21.75 5.26 -14.87
CA SER A 18 -21.23 4.09 -15.59
C SER A 18 -22.06 3.70 -16.82
N PHE A 19 -23.36 4.03 -16.88
CA PHE A 19 -24.23 3.61 -17.99
C PHE A 19 -24.27 4.59 -19.17
N THR A 20 -23.88 5.85 -18.98
CA THR A 20 -23.88 6.86 -20.07
C THR A 20 -22.59 6.90 -20.88
N ALA A 21 -21.55 6.13 -20.51
CA ALA A 21 -20.24 6.18 -21.17
C ALA A 21 -20.06 5.15 -22.30
N THR A 22 -21.05 4.31 -22.61
CA THR A 22 -20.93 3.22 -23.59
C THR A 22 -21.52 3.51 -24.98
N ALA A 23 -21.95 4.74 -25.27
CA ALA A 23 -22.55 5.08 -26.55
C ALA A 23 -21.96 6.37 -27.15
N LEU A 24 -20.70 6.33 -27.59
CA LEU A 24 -20.21 7.10 -28.75
C LEU A 24 -18.72 6.79 -29.02
N LEU A 25 -18.43 5.71 -29.75
CA LEU A 25 -17.21 5.68 -30.59
C LEU A 25 -17.30 4.56 -31.63
N SER A 26 -17.94 4.87 -32.74
CA SER A 26 -17.68 4.18 -34.00
C SER A 26 -17.46 5.25 -35.07
N ILE A 27 -16.41 5.04 -35.87
CA ILE A 27 -16.09 5.66 -37.18
C ILE A 27 -14.71 6.38 -37.23
N LEU A 28 -13.88 5.88 -38.16
CA LEU A 28 -12.63 6.39 -38.77
C LEU A 28 -11.38 6.46 -37.86
N GLY A 29 -10.23 5.82 -38.13
CA GLY A 29 -9.62 5.43 -39.39
C GLY A 29 -8.57 6.45 -39.82
N ALA A 30 -7.32 6.33 -39.32
CA ALA A 30 -6.11 6.89 -39.95
C ALA A 30 -4.84 6.44 -39.21
N THR A 31 -4.12 5.50 -39.83
CA THR A 31 -2.71 5.21 -39.59
C THR A 31 -1.85 6.33 -40.18
N THR A 32 -1.25 7.19 -39.36
CA THR A 32 -0.14 8.04 -39.80
C THR A 32 0.84 8.32 -38.66
N ALA A 33 1.99 7.64 -38.75
CA ALA A 33 3.34 8.14 -38.50
C ALA A 33 3.54 9.19 -37.39
N PHE A 34 4.06 8.73 -36.24
CA PHE A 34 4.75 9.58 -35.28
C PHE A 34 6.17 9.85 -35.80
N THR A 35 6.36 10.92 -36.56
CA THR A 35 7.70 11.45 -36.87
C THR A 35 8.16 12.30 -35.70
N THR A 36 9.09 11.79 -34.90
CA THR A 36 9.83 12.58 -33.91
C THR A 36 10.96 13.33 -34.62
N THR A 37 10.78 14.62 -34.88
CA THR A 37 11.89 15.52 -35.26
C THR A 37 12.65 15.88 -33.98
N GLY A 38 13.91 15.43 -33.89
CA GLY A 38 14.73 15.56 -32.69
C GLY A 38 15.34 16.95 -32.50
N TYR A 39 15.49 17.34 -31.24
CA TYR A 39 16.56 18.22 -30.74
C TYR A 39 16.76 17.96 -29.25
N GLY A 40 17.91 17.38 -28.90
CA GLY A 40 18.33 17.07 -27.53
C GLY A 40 19.28 15.89 -27.54
N LYS A 41 20.57 16.13 -27.26
CA LYS A 41 21.65 15.13 -27.29
C LYS A 41 21.23 13.83 -26.58
N ALA A 42 21.01 12.77 -27.36
CA ALA A 42 20.82 11.43 -26.84
C ALA A 42 22.13 11.00 -26.18
N SER A 43 22.13 10.90 -24.84
CA SER A 43 23.11 10.08 -24.14
C SER A 43 22.97 8.66 -24.69
N THR A 44 23.98 8.19 -25.41
CA THR A 44 24.07 6.85 -25.97
C THR A 44 24.39 5.84 -24.87
N THR A 45 23.50 5.72 -23.88
CA THR A 45 23.49 4.56 -22.99
C THR A 45 22.61 3.52 -23.68
N ALA A 46 23.24 2.57 -24.37
CA ALA A 46 22.52 1.42 -24.90
C ALA A 46 21.79 0.75 -23.73
N LEU A 47 20.48 0.55 -23.87
CA LEU A 47 19.69 -0.20 -22.90
C LEU A 47 20.18 -1.65 -22.93
N HIS A 48 21.12 -1.98 -22.04
CA HIS A 48 21.55 -3.36 -21.82
C HIS A 48 20.49 -4.06 -20.96
N ALA A 49 19.65 -4.88 -21.60
CA ALA A 49 18.78 -5.80 -20.88
C ALA A 49 19.61 -6.92 -20.23
N SER A 50 19.21 -7.38 -19.04
CA SER A 50 19.95 -8.37 -18.24
C SER A 50 20.01 -9.78 -18.83
N GLY A 51 19.31 -10.04 -19.96
CA GLY A 51 19.19 -11.38 -20.55
C GLY A 51 18.34 -12.36 -19.73
N VAL A 52 17.82 -11.93 -18.57
CA VAL A 52 16.97 -12.76 -17.70
C VAL A 52 15.53 -12.72 -18.20
N GLU A 53 14.96 -13.89 -18.47
CA GLU A 53 13.57 -14.01 -18.88
C GLU A 53 12.63 -13.60 -17.73
N ARG A 54 11.59 -12.82 -18.05
CA ARG A 54 10.60 -12.37 -17.06
C ARG A 54 9.76 -13.57 -16.61
N ASN A 55 9.63 -13.74 -15.29
CA ASN A 55 8.74 -14.77 -14.74
C ASN A 55 7.29 -14.60 -15.27
N PRO A 56 6.72 -15.61 -15.95
CA PRO A 56 5.41 -15.49 -16.60
C PRO A 56 4.26 -15.27 -15.62
N ASN A 57 4.44 -15.58 -14.33
CA ASN A 57 3.43 -15.31 -13.30
C ASN A 57 3.21 -13.81 -13.08
N PHE A 58 4.21 -12.94 -13.34
CA PHE A 58 4.00 -11.49 -13.28
C PHE A 58 3.01 -10.99 -14.34
N ALA A 59 2.89 -11.67 -15.48
CA ALA A 59 1.93 -11.29 -16.52
C ALA A 59 0.48 -11.64 -16.15
N LYS A 60 0.28 -12.53 -15.16
CA LYS A 60 -1.05 -12.94 -14.68
C LYS A 60 -1.63 -11.99 -13.63
N LEU A 61 -0.80 -11.11 -13.04
CA LEU A 61 -1.25 -10.14 -12.06
C LEU A 61 -2.08 -9.07 -12.75
N ALA A 62 -3.36 -8.93 -12.38
CA ALA A 62 -4.19 -7.83 -12.82
C ALA A 62 -3.62 -6.52 -12.23
N GLY A 63 -3.11 -5.65 -13.11
CA GLY A 63 -2.44 -4.41 -12.74
C GLY A 63 -3.42 -3.37 -12.21
N GLY A 64 -3.64 -3.38 -10.90
CA GLY A 64 -4.46 -2.39 -10.23
C GLY A 64 -4.58 -2.70 -8.75
N TYR A 65 -3.48 -2.53 -8.01
CA TYR A 65 -3.59 -2.51 -6.55
C TYR A 65 -4.50 -1.34 -6.18
N LEU A 66 -5.60 -1.65 -5.50
CA LEU A 66 -6.67 -0.72 -5.15
C LEU A 66 -6.14 0.54 -4.45
N PHE A 67 -5.18 0.39 -3.54
CA PHE A 67 -4.67 1.48 -2.73
C PHE A 67 -3.77 2.48 -3.49
N PRO A 68 -2.80 2.04 -4.31
CA PRO A 68 -2.08 2.94 -5.22
C PRO A 68 -2.99 3.79 -6.11
N GLU A 69 -4.10 3.23 -6.62
CA GLU A 69 -5.03 3.99 -7.46
C GLU A 69 -5.82 5.05 -6.65
N ILE A 70 -6.22 4.75 -5.40
CA ILE A 70 -6.83 5.74 -4.50
C ILE A 70 -5.85 6.87 -4.20
N GLY A 71 -4.57 6.55 -3.94
CA GLY A 71 -3.51 7.54 -3.74
C GLY A 71 -3.35 8.45 -4.97
N ARG A 72 -3.26 7.86 -6.17
CA ARG A 72 -3.14 8.60 -7.43
C ARG A 72 -4.31 9.57 -7.64
N ARG A 73 -5.54 9.13 -7.38
CA ARG A 73 -6.74 9.98 -7.50
C ARG A 73 -6.78 11.10 -6.46
N ARG A 74 -6.35 10.82 -5.23
CA ARG A 74 -6.22 11.83 -4.18
C ARG A 74 -5.26 12.94 -4.61
N THR A 75 -4.08 12.57 -5.11
CA THR A 75 -3.08 13.54 -5.58
C THR A 75 -3.63 14.38 -6.73
N ALA A 76 -4.20 13.76 -7.76
CA ALA A 76 -4.79 14.49 -8.89
C ALA A 76 -5.91 15.46 -8.46
N TYR A 77 -6.72 15.08 -7.47
CA TYR A 77 -7.76 15.95 -6.92
C TYR A 77 -7.15 17.17 -6.20
N LEU A 78 -6.09 16.99 -5.42
CA LEU A 78 -5.40 18.06 -4.71
C LEU A 78 -4.66 19.02 -5.65
N GLU A 79 -4.06 18.50 -6.72
CA GLU A 79 -3.44 19.33 -7.78
C GLU A 79 -4.48 20.20 -8.49
N ALA A 80 -5.68 19.67 -8.73
CA ALA A 80 -6.77 20.39 -9.36
C ALA A 80 -7.52 21.34 -8.42
N ASN A 81 -7.45 21.13 -7.09
CA ASN A 81 -8.16 21.91 -6.08
C ASN A 81 -7.24 22.23 -4.87
N PRO A 82 -6.20 23.08 -5.05
CA PRO A 82 -5.22 23.37 -4.00
C PRO A 82 -5.84 23.94 -2.71
N GLU A 83 -6.94 24.68 -2.82
CA GLU A 83 -7.68 25.27 -1.70
C GLU A 83 -8.36 24.24 -0.80
N MET A 84 -8.52 23.01 -1.27
CA MET A 84 -9.13 21.91 -0.51
C MET A 84 -8.11 21.07 0.24
N ALA A 85 -6.81 21.35 0.09
CA ALA A 85 -5.73 20.57 0.70
C ALA A 85 -5.87 20.46 2.23
N ASP A 86 -6.18 21.58 2.90
CA ASP A 86 -6.33 21.63 4.36
C ASP A 86 -7.67 21.06 4.86
N ARG A 87 -8.62 20.79 3.96
CA ARG A 87 -9.99 20.35 4.28
C ARG A 87 -10.23 18.88 3.95
N LEU A 88 -9.35 18.25 3.20
CA LEU A 88 -9.52 16.88 2.73
C LEU A 88 -9.23 15.88 3.86
N VAL A 89 -10.28 15.22 4.35
CA VAL A 89 -10.16 14.12 5.33
C VAL A 89 -10.09 12.78 4.61
N SER A 90 -8.99 12.04 4.82
CA SER A 90 -8.78 10.72 4.22
C SER A 90 -9.37 9.63 5.12
N LEU A 91 -10.47 9.02 4.67
CA LEU A 91 -11.12 7.87 5.33
C LEU A 91 -11.07 6.59 4.47
N GLY A 92 -10.17 6.56 3.49
CA GLY A 92 -10.05 5.45 2.53
C GLY A 92 -9.07 4.38 2.99
N ILE A 93 -7.79 4.73 3.13
CA ILE A 93 -6.75 3.82 3.60
C ILE A 93 -6.83 3.77 5.13
N GLY A 94 -6.91 2.57 5.71
CA GLY A 94 -6.94 2.32 7.15
C GLY A 94 -5.59 2.50 7.82
N ASP A 95 -4.92 3.63 7.57
CA ASP A 95 -3.67 3.98 8.23
C ASP A 95 -3.94 4.51 9.65
N THR A 96 -3.01 4.24 10.56
CA THR A 96 -3.10 4.68 11.95
C THR A 96 -2.76 6.16 12.08
N THR A 97 -3.50 6.88 12.93
CA THR A 97 -3.31 8.33 13.10
C THR A 97 -2.90 8.73 14.52
N GLN A 98 -2.79 7.75 15.42
CA GLN A 98 -2.50 7.99 16.84
C GLN A 98 -1.05 7.64 17.15
N PRO A 99 -0.40 8.36 18.08
CA PRO A 99 0.96 8.06 18.48
C PRO A 99 1.02 6.70 19.18
N ILE A 100 2.19 6.05 19.09
CA ILE A 100 2.49 4.83 19.84
C ILE A 100 2.46 5.17 21.34
N PRO A 101 1.72 4.42 22.18
CA PRO A 101 1.69 4.64 23.62
C PRO A 101 3.09 4.60 24.28
N ASP A 102 3.31 5.47 25.27
CA ASP A 102 4.62 5.68 25.90
C ASP A 102 5.27 4.39 26.44
N HIS A 103 4.47 3.46 26.95
CA HIS A 103 4.98 2.19 27.49
C HIS A 103 5.59 1.29 26.38
N ILE A 104 5.00 1.28 25.19
CA ILE A 104 5.52 0.54 24.03
C ILE A 104 6.76 1.26 23.49
N LEU A 105 6.68 2.58 23.32
CA LEU A 105 7.81 3.40 22.86
C LEU A 105 9.03 3.23 23.76
N SER A 106 8.83 3.26 25.08
CA SER A 106 9.89 3.06 26.07
C SER A 106 10.52 1.67 25.94
N GLY A 107 9.71 0.63 25.69
CA GLY A 107 10.19 -0.73 25.39
C GLY A 107 11.10 -0.78 24.15
N LEU A 108 10.70 -0.09 23.07
CA LEU A 108 11.50 0.00 21.84
C LEU A 108 12.83 0.71 22.05
N ILE A 109 12.81 1.85 22.76
CA ILE A 109 14.03 2.61 23.10
C ILE A 109 14.97 1.74 23.93
N ASN A 110 14.44 1.03 24.93
CA ASN A 110 15.24 0.15 25.78
C ASN A 110 15.84 -1.02 24.99
N GLY A 111 15.09 -1.61 24.06
CA GLY A 111 15.60 -2.66 23.17
C GLY A 111 16.76 -2.15 22.31
N ALA A 112 16.58 -0.99 21.67
CA ALA A 112 17.64 -0.37 20.86
C ALA A 112 18.88 -0.01 21.71
N THR A 113 18.69 0.51 22.92
CA THR A 113 19.77 0.88 23.83
C THR A 113 20.59 -0.33 24.26
N GLN A 114 19.94 -1.47 24.53
CA GLN A 114 20.62 -2.71 24.92
C GLN A 114 21.59 -3.22 23.85
N LEU A 115 21.24 -3.07 22.57
CA LEU A 115 22.11 -3.44 21.45
C LEU A 115 23.44 -2.65 21.40
N GLY A 116 23.52 -1.50 22.09
CA GLY A 116 24.73 -0.70 22.23
C GLY A 116 25.68 -1.15 23.35
N THR A 117 25.27 -2.12 24.17
CA THR A 117 26.07 -2.64 25.31
C THR A 117 26.59 -4.04 25.01
N LYS A 118 27.75 -4.39 25.58
CA LYS A 118 28.32 -5.73 25.37
C LYS A 118 27.46 -6.83 25.97
N GLU A 119 26.81 -6.53 27.09
CA GLU A 119 25.99 -7.45 27.87
C GLU A 119 24.59 -7.63 27.26
N GLY A 120 24.03 -6.58 26.66
CA GLY A 120 22.69 -6.58 26.06
C GLY A 120 22.65 -6.83 24.56
N TYR A 121 23.80 -6.90 23.90
CA TYR A 121 23.87 -7.19 22.47
C TYR A 121 23.42 -8.64 22.17
N SER A 122 22.52 -8.78 21.20
CA SER A 122 22.13 -10.06 20.61
C SER A 122 22.22 -9.98 19.09
N GLY A 123 22.64 -11.09 18.46
CA GLY A 123 22.74 -11.23 17.01
C GLY A 123 21.43 -11.68 16.38
N TYR A 124 21.51 -12.57 15.38
CA TYR A 124 20.31 -13.21 14.84
C TYR A 124 19.57 -13.97 15.95
N GLY A 125 18.27 -13.73 16.06
CA GLY A 125 17.37 -14.52 16.89
C GLY A 125 16.89 -15.78 16.17
N ASP A 126 16.03 -16.55 16.85
CA ASP A 126 15.36 -17.70 16.25
C ASP A 126 14.50 -17.26 15.07
N GLY A 127 14.49 -18.05 13.99
CA GLY A 127 13.71 -17.74 12.78
C GLY A 127 12.19 -17.70 13.01
N GLU A 128 11.72 -18.28 14.11
CA GLU A 128 10.31 -18.30 14.53
C GLU A 128 9.96 -17.09 15.43
N GLY A 129 10.96 -16.33 15.87
CA GLY A 129 10.84 -15.21 16.80
C GLY A 129 11.26 -15.53 18.24
N MET A 130 11.42 -14.48 19.05
CA MET A 130 11.88 -14.58 20.44
C MET A 130 10.93 -15.43 21.29
N ALA A 131 11.46 -16.43 22.01
CA ALA A 131 10.68 -17.37 22.83
C ALA A 131 9.78 -16.68 23.88
N ASP A 132 10.28 -15.63 24.53
CA ASP A 132 9.51 -14.85 25.52
C ASP A 132 8.30 -14.16 24.89
N LEU A 133 8.47 -13.61 23.68
CA LEU A 133 7.38 -12.97 22.95
C LEU A 133 6.33 -14.01 22.52
N ARG A 134 6.78 -15.15 21.98
CA ARG A 134 5.88 -16.25 21.57
C ARG A 134 5.05 -16.75 22.74
N THR A 135 5.68 -16.94 23.90
CA THR A 135 5.00 -17.39 25.13
C THR A 135 3.94 -16.38 25.56
N LYS A 136 4.27 -15.08 25.54
CA LYS A 136 3.30 -14.02 25.87
C LYS A 136 2.16 -13.92 24.87
N ILE A 137 2.41 -14.14 23.58
CA ILE A 137 1.34 -14.17 22.56
C ILE A 137 0.38 -15.33 22.86
N ALA A 138 0.90 -16.53 23.11
CA ALA A 138 0.08 -17.69 23.43
C ALA A 138 -0.76 -17.47 24.71
N SER A 139 -0.18 -16.87 25.75
CA SER A 139 -0.89 -16.62 27.01
C SER A 139 -1.90 -15.47 26.93
N GLU A 140 -1.49 -14.31 26.41
CA GLU A 140 -2.29 -13.07 26.50
C GLU A 140 -3.30 -12.93 25.36
N LEU A 141 -2.97 -13.39 24.15
CA LEU A 141 -3.85 -13.25 22.98
C LEU A 141 -4.72 -14.48 22.77
N TYR A 142 -4.21 -15.66 23.12
CA TYR A 142 -4.88 -16.93 22.90
C TYR A 142 -5.28 -17.66 24.18
N ASN A 143 -5.05 -17.08 25.37
CA ASN A 143 -5.42 -17.70 26.67
C ASN A 143 -4.88 -19.13 26.84
N ASN A 144 -3.67 -19.40 26.34
CA ASN A 144 -3.04 -20.73 26.31
C ASN A 144 -3.84 -21.80 25.56
N LEU A 145 -4.70 -21.40 24.61
CA LEU A 145 -5.41 -22.34 23.73
C LEU A 145 -4.49 -22.91 22.63
N ILE A 146 -3.34 -22.28 22.41
CA ILE A 146 -2.29 -22.73 21.49
C ILE A 146 -0.97 -22.87 22.24
N ALA A 147 -0.10 -23.75 21.76
CA ALA A 147 1.23 -23.93 22.29
C ALA A 147 2.21 -22.88 21.72
N THR A 148 3.30 -22.62 22.45
CA THR A 148 4.30 -21.61 22.07
C THR A 148 4.99 -21.93 20.74
N ASP A 149 5.15 -23.20 20.40
CA ASP A 149 5.72 -23.69 19.13
C ASP A 149 4.76 -23.54 17.94
N GLU A 150 3.48 -23.23 18.18
CA GLU A 150 2.51 -22.88 17.15
C GLU A 150 2.55 -21.38 16.79
N VAL A 151 3.33 -20.57 17.53
CA VAL A 151 3.45 -19.12 17.32
C VAL A 151 4.70 -18.81 16.48
N PHE A 152 4.50 -18.17 15.33
CA PHE A 152 5.55 -17.69 14.45
C PHE A 152 5.45 -16.17 14.29
N VAL A 153 6.49 -15.44 14.71
CA VAL A 153 6.54 -13.98 14.64
C VAL A 153 7.03 -13.53 13.27
N SER A 154 6.34 -12.58 12.65
CA SER A 154 6.69 -11.97 11.37
C SER A 154 6.70 -10.43 11.48
N ASP A 155 7.10 -9.75 10.41
CA ASP A 155 7.16 -8.29 10.29
C ASP A 155 5.84 -7.64 9.83
N GLY A 156 4.80 -8.44 9.54
CA GLY A 156 3.45 -7.96 9.20
C GLY A 156 2.77 -8.73 8.08
#